data_AF-A0A519VN65-F1
#
_entry.id   AF-A0A519VN65-F1
#
_cell.length_a   1.000
_cell.length_b   1.000
_cell.length_c   1.000
_cell.angle_alpha   90.00
_cell.angle_beta   90.00
_cell.angle_gamma   90.00
#
_symmetry.space_group_name_H-M   'P 1'
#
loop_
_entity.id
_entity.type
_entity.pdbx_description
1 polymer ?
#
loop_
_entity_poly.entity_id
_entity_poly.type
_entity_poly.pdbx_seq_one_letter_code
_entity_poly.pdbx_strand_id
1 'polypeptide(L)'
;MHHIIYLSLAVKPFTSEQLEKLLAVARRRNTELAITGILFYGNERFLQVLEGEEEAVRAVYASIKRDPRHQNIITYANKPITQRAFTLP
;
A
#
# COMPACT_ATOMS: atom_id res chain seq x y z
N MET A 1 3.03 2.94 -16.66
CA MET A 1 2.31 2.74 -15.38
C MET A 1 2.59 1.36 -14.86
N HIS A 2 2.60 1.23 -13.54
CA HIS A 2 3.02 0.03 -12.84
C HIS A 2 2.11 -0.24 -11.66
N HIS A 3 1.98 -1.50 -11.27
CA HIS A 3 1.32 -1.83 -10.02
C HIS A 3 2.08 -2.84 -9.17
N ILE A 4 1.88 -2.75 -7.87
CA ILE A 4 2.38 -3.70 -6.89
C ILE A 4 1.23 -4.15 -6.01
N ILE A 5 1.09 -5.47 -5.86
CA ILE A 5 0.14 -6.10 -4.95
C ILE A 5 0.95 -6.89 -3.94
N TYR A 6 0.75 -6.62 -2.66
CA TYR A 6 1.44 -7.34 -1.60
C TYR A 6 0.53 -7.67 -0.41
N LEU A 7 0.91 -8.71 0.32
CA LEU A 7 0.35 -9.09 1.61
C LEU A 7 1.44 -9.04 2.67
N SER A 8 1.08 -8.72 3.91
CA SER A 8 1.99 -8.75 5.06
C SER A 8 1.22 -9.01 6.35
N LEU A 9 1.95 -9.34 7.41
CA LEU A 9 1.41 -9.52 8.76
C LEU A 9 1.69 -8.28 9.60
N ALA A 10 0.70 -7.75 10.29
CA ALA A 10 0.91 -6.71 11.28
C ALA A 10 1.73 -7.28 12.45
N VAL A 11 2.68 -6.50 12.98
CA VAL A 11 3.46 -6.91 14.16
C VAL A 11 2.59 -6.92 15.42
N LYS A 12 1.58 -6.05 15.47
CA LYS A 12 0.57 -5.98 16.52
C LYS A 12 -0.80 -5.70 15.88
N PRO A 13 -1.90 -6.16 16.50
CA PRO A 13 -3.23 -5.76 16.08
C PRO A 13 -3.40 -4.24 16.07
N PHE A 14 -3.95 -3.70 14.98
CA PHE A 14 -4.33 -2.29 14.89
C PHE A 14 -5.69 -2.06 15.53
N THR A 15 -5.80 -0.99 16.33
CA THR A 15 -7.09 -0.41 16.68
C THR A 15 -7.67 0.36 15.50
N SER A 16 -8.98 0.60 15.50
CA SER A 16 -9.63 1.42 14.46
C SER A 16 -9.00 2.81 14.35
N GLU A 17 -8.63 3.43 15.47
CA GLU A 17 -7.98 4.74 15.48
C GLU A 17 -6.57 4.71 14.85
N GLN A 18 -5.79 3.67 15.14
CA GLN A 18 -4.46 3.49 14.54
C GLN A 18 -4.57 3.25 13.03
N LEU A 19 -5.59 2.50 12.60
CA LEU A 19 -5.86 2.25 11.19
C LEU A 19 -6.27 3.54 10.46
N GLU A 20 -7.15 4.35 11.06
CA GLU A 20 -7.54 5.67 10.51
C GLU A 20 -6.33 6.60 10.35
N LYS A 21 -5.46 6.66 11.38
CA LYS A 21 -4.21 7.45 11.30
C LYS A 21 -3.29 6.97 10.19
N LEU A 22 -3.13 5.64 10.04
CA LEU A 22 -2.37 5.05 8.94
C LEU A 22 -2.96 5.42 7.57
N LEU A 23 -4.28 5.30 7.42
CA LEU A 23 -4.99 5.61 6.18
C LEU A 23 -4.88 7.09 5.82
N ALA A 24 -4.97 8.00 6.80
CA ALA A 24 -4.80 9.43 6.56
C ALA A 24 -3.40 9.77 6.01
N VAL A 25 -2.35 9.20 6.61
CA VAL A 25 -0.96 9.38 6.14
C VAL A 25 -0.79 8.78 4.75
N ALA A 26 -1.29 7.56 4.54
CA ALA A 26 -1.20 6.88 3.25
C ALA A 26 -1.92 7.65 2.14
N ARG A 27 -3.15 8.12 2.38
CA ARG A 27 -3.93 8.92 1.42
C ARG A 27 -3.19 10.20 1.04
N ARG A 28 -2.72 10.98 2.02
CA ARG A 28 -1.98 12.22 1.75
C ARG A 28 -0.75 11.96 0.86
N ARG A 29 0.10 11.01 1.27
CA ARG A 29 1.31 10.65 0.51
C ARG A 29 0.98 10.15 -0.89
N ASN A 30 -0.06 9.33 -1.01
CA ASN A 30 -0.48 8.77 -2.29
C ASN A 30 -1.01 9.85 -3.24
N THR A 31 -1.80 10.80 -2.74
CA THR A 31 -2.26 11.97 -3.52
C THR A 31 -1.09 12.81 -4.01
N GLU A 32 -0.13 13.12 -3.14
CA GLU A 32 1.08 13.89 -3.49
C GLU A 32 1.92 13.21 -4.59
N LEU A 33 1.89 11.87 -4.66
CA LEU A 33 2.65 11.07 -5.62
C LEU A 33 1.80 10.51 -6.79
N ALA A 34 0.55 10.93 -6.93
CA ALA A 34 -0.41 10.40 -7.92
C ALA A 34 -0.51 8.87 -7.91
N ILE A 35 -0.45 8.25 -6.73
CA ILE A 35 -0.63 6.82 -6.51
C ILE A 35 -2.08 6.54 -6.14
N THR A 36 -2.68 5.55 -6.77
CA THR A 36 -4.02 5.03 -6.46
C THR A 36 -3.92 3.60 -5.95
N GLY A 37 -5.03 3.07 -5.42
CA GLY A 37 -5.10 1.68 -5.00
C GLY A 37 -6.05 1.47 -3.83
N ILE A 38 -5.84 0.37 -3.11
CA ILE A 38 -6.63 -0.01 -1.94
C ILE A 38 -5.72 -0.60 -0.87
N LEU A 39 -6.02 -0.30 0.39
CA LEU A 39 -5.41 -0.95 1.55
C LEU A 39 -6.53 -1.64 2.34
N PHE A 40 -6.41 -2.95 2.49
CA PHE A 40 -7.27 -3.78 3.32
C PHE A 40 -6.50 -4.25 4.55
N TYR A 41 -7.15 -4.18 5.71
CA TYR A 41 -6.63 -4.74 6.95
C TYR A 41 -7.69 -5.64 7.60
N GLY A 42 -7.28 -6.86 7.96
CA GLY A 42 -8.15 -7.81 8.64
C GLY A 42 -7.38 -9.07 9.05
N ASN A 43 -7.78 -9.71 10.16
CA ASN A 43 -7.09 -10.87 10.72
C ASN A 43 -5.58 -10.66 10.88
N GLU A 44 -5.16 -9.47 11.34
CA GLU A 44 -3.76 -9.06 11.50
C GLU A 44 -2.95 -9.05 10.18
N ARG A 45 -3.62 -8.97 9.03
CA ARG A 45 -2.97 -8.92 7.71
C ARG A 45 -3.26 -7.62 7.00
N PHE A 46 -2.27 -7.09 6.30
CA PHE A 46 -2.45 -6.03 5.33
C PHE A 46 -2.36 -6.61 3.92
N LEU A 47 -3.37 -6.34 3.09
CA LEU A 47 -3.33 -6.50 1.64
C LEU A 47 -3.38 -5.12 1.02
N GLN A 48 -2.40 -4.76 0.19
CA GLN A 48 -2.38 -3.46 -0.47
C GLN A 48 -2.11 -3.59 -1.96
N VAL A 49 -2.84 -2.78 -2.73
CA VAL A 49 -2.58 -2.52 -4.15
C VAL A 49 -2.07 -1.08 -4.27
N LEU A 50 -0.99 -0.90 -5.02
CA LEU A 50 -0.43 0.41 -5.38
C LEU A 50 -0.38 0.50 -6.89
N GLU A 51 -0.90 1.58 -7.47
CA GLU A 51 -0.90 1.82 -8.91
C GLU A 51 -0.38 3.24 -9.19
N GLY A 52 0.46 3.41 -10.21
CA GLY A 52 1.03 4.71 -10.49
C GLY A 52 2.13 4.71 -11.55
N GLU A 53 2.86 5.82 -11.59
CA GLU A 53 4.17 5.87 -12.24
C GLU A 53 5.11 4.85 -11.54
N GLU A 54 5.97 4.17 -12.31
CA GLU A 54 6.76 3.04 -11.84
C GLU A 54 7.73 3.42 -10.73
N GLU A 55 8.46 4.52 -10.89
CA GLU A 55 9.45 5.01 -9.95
C GLU A 55 8.77 5.41 -8.63
N ALA A 56 7.64 6.12 -8.70
CA ALA A 56 6.83 6.50 -7.55
C ALA A 56 6.30 5.28 -6.79
N VAL A 57 5.70 4.30 -7.49
CA VAL A 57 5.19 3.06 -6.88
C VAL A 57 6.33 2.28 -6.21
N ARG A 58 7.48 2.14 -6.89
CA ARG A 58 8.64 1.44 -6.33
C ARG A 58 9.21 2.16 -5.11
N ALA A 59 9.26 3.50 -5.11
CA ALA A 59 9.73 4.28 -3.98
C ALA A 59 8.83 4.14 -2.75
N VAL A 60 7.50 4.20 -2.93
CA VAL A 60 6.54 3.95 -1.85
C VAL A 60 6.65 2.53 -1.35
N TYR A 61 6.72 1.55 -2.26
CA TYR A 61 6.84 0.15 -1.86
C TYR A 61 8.15 -0.15 -1.11
N ALA A 62 9.26 0.50 -1.47
CA ALA A 62 10.52 0.39 -0.74
C ALA A 62 10.46 1.01 0.67
N SER A 63 9.65 2.05 0.86
CA SER A 63 9.35 2.61 2.19
C SER A 63 8.51 1.64 3.02
N ILE A 64 7.47 1.07 2.41
CA ILE A 64 6.59 0.09 3.04
C ILE A 64 7.40 -1.13 3.49
N LYS A 65 8.28 -1.67 2.64
CA LYS A 65 9.11 -2.83 3.00
C LYS A 65 9.99 -2.68 4.25
N ARG A 66 10.23 -1.45 4.70
CA ARG A 66 11.04 -1.12 5.89
C ARG A 66 10.18 -0.67 7.07
N ASP A 67 8.87 -0.67 6.93
CA ASP A 67 7.96 -0.17 7.95
C ASP A 67 7.93 -1.15 9.14
N PRO A 68 8.22 -0.71 10.37
CA PRO A 68 8.27 -1.61 11.53
C PRO A 68 6.89 -2.09 11.99
N ARG A 69 5.80 -1.60 11.39
CA ARG A 69 4.42 -1.96 11.78
C ARG A 69 3.98 -3.31 11.21
N HIS A 70 4.71 -3.86 10.25
CA HIS A 70 4.40 -5.15 9.62
C HIS A 70 5.65 -5.96 9.29
N GLN A 71 5.45 -7.24 8.99
CA GLN A 71 6.49 -8.22 8.68
C GLN A 71 5.98 -9.25 7.66
N ASN A 72 6.84 -10.18 7.24
CA ASN A 72 6.50 -11.30 6.36
C ASN A 72 5.81 -10.85 5.06
N ILE A 73 6.42 -9.88 4.38
CA ILE A 73 5.87 -9.28 3.16
C ILE A 73 6.00 -10.27 2.00
N ILE A 74 4.88 -10.57 1.35
CA ILE A 74 4.79 -11.39 0.15
C ILE A 74 4.30 -10.51 -1.00
N THR A 75 5.08 -10.44 -2.08
CA THR A 75 4.68 -9.70 -3.29
C THR A 75 3.97 -10.66 -4.24
N TYR A 76 2.70 -10.40 -4.54
CA TYR A 76 1.93 -11.21 -5.48
C TYR A 76 2.04 -10.68 -6.92
N ALA A 77 2.14 -9.36 -7.08
CA ALA A 77 2.32 -8.74 -8.38
C ALA A 77 3.28 -7.56 -8.28
N ASN A 78 4.11 -7.42 -9.30
CA ASN A 78 5.04 -6.32 -9.49
C ASN A 78 5.27 -6.20 -11.00
N LYS A 79 4.34 -5.56 -11.71
CA LYS A 79 4.26 -5.61 -13.17
C LYS A 79 3.67 -4.34 -13.77
N PRO A 80 3.96 -4.06 -15.06
CA PRO A 80 3.31 -2.97 -15.77
C PRO A 80 1.80 -3.21 -15.91
N ILE A 81 1.04 -2.11 -15.98
CA ILE A 81 -0.40 -2.09 -16.24
C ILE A 81 -0.73 -1.03 -17.29
N THR A 82 -1.77 -1.29 -18.09
CA THR A 82 -2.25 -0.38 -19.14
C THR A 82 -3.27 0.64 -18.63
N GLN A 83 -3.99 0.31 -17.55
CA GLN A 83 -4.98 1.18 -16.92
C GLN A 83 -5.04 0.94 -15.41
N ARG A 84 -5.45 1.97 -14.66
CA ARG A 84 -5.64 1.89 -13.20
C ARG A 84 -6.96 1.16 -12.91
N ALA A 85 -6.97 0.28 -11.93
CA ALA A 85 -8.21 -0.30 -11.41
C ALA A 85 -8.91 0.63 -10.41
N PHE A 86 -8.16 1.55 -9.79
CA PHE A 86 -8.67 2.45 -8.76
C PHE A 86 -8.45 3.92 -9.14
N THR A 87 -9.44 4.75 -8.87
CA THR A 87 -9.36 6.21 -9.03
C THR A 87 -8.98 6.88 -7.72
N LEU A 88 -8.49 8.12 -7.81
CA LEU A 88 -8.34 8.97 -6.62
C LEU A 88 -9.73 9.28 -6.03
N PRO A 89 -9.87 9.32 -4.70
CA PRO A 89 -11.09 9.81 -4.05
C PRO A 89 -11.28 11.31 -4.26
#